data_AF-A0A641QX42-F1
#
_entry.id   AF-A0A641QX42-F1
#
_cell.length_a   1.000
_cell.length_b   1.000
_cell.length_c   1.000
_cell.angle_alpha   90.00
_cell.angle_beta   90.00
_cell.angle_gamma   90.00
#
_symmetry.space_group_name_H-M   'P 1'
#
loop_
_entity.id
_entity.type
_entity.pdbx_description
1 polymer ?
#
loop_
_entity_poly.entity_id
_entity_poly.type
_entity_poly.pdbx_seq_one_letter_code
_entity_poly.pdbx_strand_id
1 'polypeptide(L)'
;MGQSIFAIIVLSIFTSCQCRQQVTLPISTIDSTLQVNATAILESKLSEINAQSGQVIIMEVQTGQIKALVGLTRKDSTNYQSCENFSVW
;
A
#
# COMPACT_ATOMS: atom_id res chain seq x y z
N MET A 1 -33.14 8.39 -42.04
CA MET A 1 -33.44 8.47 -40.59
C MET A 1 -32.60 7.49 -39.75
N GLY A 2 -32.40 6.23 -40.17
CA GLY A 2 -31.64 5.24 -39.40
C GLY A 2 -30.12 5.45 -39.27
N GLN A 3 -29.47 6.09 -40.26
CA GLN A 3 -28.01 6.27 -40.25
C GLN A 3 -27.52 7.30 -39.20
N SER A 4 -28.30 8.37 -38.98
CA SER A 4 -28.00 9.36 -37.93
C SER A 4 -28.14 8.81 -36.52
N ILE A 5 -29.02 7.82 -36.30
CA ILE A 5 -29.23 7.21 -34.98
C ILE A 5 -28.01 6.37 -34.59
N PHE A 6 -27.44 5.62 -35.54
CA PHE A 6 -26.20 4.86 -35.31
C PHE A 6 -25.01 5.75 -34.95
N ALA A 7 -24.87 6.91 -35.59
CA ALA A 7 -23.80 7.87 -35.30
C ALA A 7 -23.89 8.43 -33.87
N ILE A 8 -25.10 8.69 -33.39
CA ILE A 8 -25.34 9.22 -32.03
C ILE A 8 -25.00 8.16 -30.97
N ILE A 9 -25.35 6.89 -31.21
CA ILE A 9 -25.04 5.79 -30.30
C ILE A 9 -23.52 5.60 -30.16
N VAL A 10 -22.79 5.63 -31.28
CA VAL A 10 -21.32 5.49 -31.26
C VAL A 10 -20.65 6.66 -30.53
N LEU A 11 -21.10 7.90 -30.76
CA LEU A 11 -20.53 9.09 -30.11
C LEU A 11 -20.76 9.08 -28.58
N SER A 12 -21.87 8.51 -28.13
CA SER A 12 -22.23 8.40 -26.70
C SER A 12 -21.33 7.43 -25.93
N ILE A 13 -20.81 6.40 -26.59
CA ILE A 13 -19.91 5.41 -25.98
C ILE A 13 -18.53 6.03 -25.73
N PHE A 14 -18.04 6.88 -26.64
CA PHE A 14 -16.74 7.55 -26.53
C PHE A 14 -16.64 8.58 -25.40
N THR A 15 -17.75 9.18 -24.96
CA THR A 15 -17.73 10.22 -23.92
C THR A 15 -17.82 9.66 -22.50
N SER A 16 -18.17 8.37 -22.33
CA SER A 16 -18.34 7.74 -21.01
C SER A 16 -17.02 7.28 -20.36
N CYS A 17 -15.95 7.15 -21.14
CA CYS A 17 -14.63 6.73 -20.65
C CYS A 17 -13.72 7.92 -20.30
N GLN A 18 -14.20 8.86 -19.49
CA GLN A 18 -13.28 9.62 -18.65
C GLN A 18 -13.25 8.94 -17.28
N CYS A 19 -12.45 7.87 -17.18
CA CYS A 19 -11.99 7.40 -15.87
C CYS A 19 -11.32 8.58 -15.21
N ARG A 20 -12.01 9.24 -14.27
CA ARG A 20 -11.38 10.15 -13.33
C ARG A 20 -10.40 9.32 -12.51
N GLN A 21 -9.16 9.25 -12.98
CA GLN A 21 -8.05 8.96 -12.11
C GLN A 21 -7.99 10.17 -11.18
N GLN A 22 -8.61 10.04 -10.01
CA GLN A 22 -8.16 10.80 -8.86
C GLN A 22 -6.68 10.43 -8.69
N VAL A 23 -5.81 11.27 -9.25
CA VAL A 23 -4.42 11.37 -8.82
C VAL A 23 -4.50 12.03 -7.44
N THR A 24 -5.06 11.30 -6.48
CA THR A 24 -4.82 11.57 -5.08
C THR A 24 -3.36 11.20 -4.93
N LEU A 25 -2.47 12.21 -4.96
CA LEU A 25 -1.12 12.05 -4.42
C LEU A 25 -1.32 11.30 -3.11
N PRO A 26 -0.76 10.09 -2.94
CA PRO A 26 -0.91 9.39 -1.68
C PRO A 26 -0.25 10.27 -0.63
N ILE A 27 -1.07 11.03 0.10
CA ILE A 27 -0.61 11.71 1.30
C ILE A 27 -0.17 10.55 2.17
N SER A 28 1.16 10.45 2.37
CA SER A 28 1.71 9.41 3.21
C SER A 28 1.05 9.52 4.57
N THR A 29 0.18 8.57 4.87
CA THR A 29 -0.50 8.45 6.17
C THR A 29 0.42 7.81 7.21
N ILE A 30 1.63 7.42 6.78
CA ILE A 30 2.68 6.85 7.61
C ILE A 30 3.22 7.91 8.56
N ASP A 31 3.14 7.60 9.84
CA ASP A 31 3.83 8.30 10.91
C ASP A 31 5.25 7.71 11.02
N SER A 32 6.26 8.54 10.75
CA SER A 32 7.66 8.10 10.76
C SER A 32 8.13 7.63 12.14
N THR A 33 7.57 8.17 13.22
CA THR A 33 7.89 7.75 14.59
C THR A 33 7.31 6.37 14.85
N LEU A 34 6.05 6.13 14.47
CA LEU A 34 5.43 4.81 14.58
C LEU A 34 6.14 3.78 13.71
N GLN A 35 6.58 4.15 12.50
CA GLN A 35 7.33 3.28 11.60
C GLN A 35 8.66 2.82 12.22
N VAL A 36 9.46 3.75 12.77
CA VAL A 36 10.74 3.44 13.42
C VAL A 36 10.54 2.57 14.65
N ASN A 37 9.59 2.93 15.52
CA ASN A 37 9.29 2.16 16.72
C ASN A 37 8.78 0.75 16.40
N ALA A 38 7.88 0.62 15.43
CA ALA A 38 7.37 -0.67 14.96
C ALA A 38 8.50 -1.55 14.38
N THR A 39 9.47 -0.94 13.69
CA THR A 39 10.65 -1.63 13.16
C THR A 39 11.51 -2.21 14.28
N ALA A 40 11.88 -1.39 15.27
CA ALA A 40 12.70 -1.84 16.39
C ALA A 40 12.02 -2.95 17.22
N ILE A 41 10.71 -2.82 17.46
CA ILE A 41 9.93 -3.84 18.19
C ILE A 41 9.85 -5.14 17.39
N LEU A 42 9.54 -5.06 16.10
CA LEU A 42 9.45 -6.24 15.24
C LEU A 42 10.80 -6.97 15.16
N GLU A 43 11.89 -6.24 14.94
CA GLU A 43 13.24 -6.81 14.91
C GLU A 43 13.58 -7.54 16.22
N SER A 44 13.34 -6.88 17.36
CA SER A 44 13.58 -7.46 18.68
C SER A 44 12.78 -8.75 18.90
N LYS A 45 11.49 -8.75 18.54
CA LYS A 45 10.62 -9.92 18.73
C LYS A 45 10.95 -11.07 17.80
N LEU A 46 11.31 -10.78 16.54
CA LEU A 46 11.75 -11.82 15.61
C LEU A 46 13.08 -12.45 16.07
N SER A 47 14.01 -11.65 16.60
CA SER A 47 15.27 -12.13 17.16
C SER A 47 15.06 -13.03 18.39
N GLU A 48 14.18 -12.62 19.31
CA GLU A 48 13.83 -13.40 20.52
C GLU A 48 13.33 -14.82 20.20
N ILE A 49 12.54 -14.97 19.13
CA ILE A 49 11.97 -16.27 18.72
C ILE A 49 12.73 -16.93 17.56
N ASN A 50 13.87 -16.36 17.14
CA ASN A 50 14.67 -16.84 16.01
C ASN A 50 13.85 -17.04 14.70
N ALA A 51 12.90 -16.14 14.43
CA ALA A 51 11.99 -16.24 13.28
C ALA A 51 12.66 -15.88 11.96
N GLN A 52 12.10 -16.38 10.86
CA GLN A 52 12.61 -16.06 9.52
C GLN A 52 12.14 -14.69 9.02
N SER A 53 10.91 -14.29 9.35
CA SER A 53 10.31 -13.04 8.92
C SER A 53 9.09 -12.69 9.77
N GLY A 54 8.63 -11.45 9.66
CA GLY A 54 7.39 -10.98 10.28
C GLY A 54 6.97 -9.61 9.76
N GLN A 55 5.75 -9.20 10.11
CA GLN A 55 5.17 -7.95 9.65
C GLN A 55 4.30 -7.32 10.74
N VAL A 56 4.26 -5.99 10.74
CA VAL A 56 3.41 -5.18 11.62
C VAL A 56 2.71 -4.14 10.77
N ILE A 57 1.39 -4.05 10.94
CA ILE A 57 0.53 -3.03 10.34
C ILE A 57 -0.16 -2.29 11.48
N ILE A 58 0.01 -0.97 11.54
CA ILE A 58 -0.69 -0.11 12.49
C ILE A 58 -1.72 0.69 11.71
N MET A 59 -2.99 0.54 12.06
CA MET A 59 -4.11 1.24 11.45
C MET A 59 -4.81 2.12 12.48
N GLU A 60 -5.05 3.38 12.15
CA GLU A 60 -5.90 4.26 12.92
C GLU A 60 -7.35 3.82 12.79
N VAL A 61 -7.94 3.33 13.88
CA VAL A 61 -9.28 2.70 13.89
C VAL A 61 -10.37 3.62 13.35
N GLN A 62 -10.29 4.92 13.67
CA GLN A 62 -11.34 5.87 13.29
C GLN A 62 -11.38 6.15 11.79
N THR A 63 -10.21 6.23 11.15
CA THR A 63 -10.08 6.66 9.75
C THR A 63 -9.80 5.49 8.81
N GLY A 64 -9.40 4.34 9.34
CA GLY A 64 -8.90 3.20 8.57
C GLY A 64 -7.54 3.46 7.91
N GLN A 65 -6.87 4.57 8.23
CA GLN A 65 -5.60 4.92 7.62
C GLN A 65 -4.46 4.08 8.22
N ILE A 66 -3.58 3.59 7.35
CA ILE A 66 -2.35 2.92 7.77
C ILE A 66 -1.36 3.96 8.26
N LYS A 67 -0.97 3.86 9.53
CA LYS A 67 -0.01 4.75 10.19
C LYS A 67 1.41 4.17 10.22
N ALA A 68 1.57 2.86 10.11
CA ALA A 68 2.86 2.20 9.94
C ALA A 68 2.68 0.86 9.22
N LEU A 69 3.62 0.50 8.36
CA LEU A 69 3.67 -0.76 7.62
C LEU A 69 5.12 -1.22 7.57
N VAL A 70 5.46 -2.21 8.39
CA VAL A 70 6.82 -2.73 8.50
C VAL A 70 6.81 -4.22 8.20
N GLY A 71 7.70 -4.67 7.32
CA GLY A 71 8.00 -6.08 7.14
C GLY A 71 9.50 -6.32 7.19
N LEU A 72 9.92 -7.31 7.97
CA LEU A 72 11.32 -7.70 8.11
C LEU A 72 11.49 -9.16 7.72
N THR A 73 12.58 -9.45 7.01
CA THR A 73 13.03 -10.81 6.73
C THR A 73 14.50 -10.95 7.08
N ARG A 74 14.84 -12.08 7.68
CA ARG A 74 16.22 -12.42 8.01
C ARG A 74 16.96 -12.89 6.76
N LYS A 75 18.01 -12.17 6.36
CA LYS A 75 18.87 -12.60 5.24
C LYS A 75 20.02 -13.49 5.69
N ASP A 76 20.59 -13.22 6.86
CA ASP A 76 21.73 -13.94 7.43
C ASP A 76 21.48 -14.28 8.90
N SER A 77 22.39 -15.00 9.56
CA SER A 77 22.22 -15.49 10.94
C SER A 77 21.89 -14.43 12.00
N THR A 78 22.13 -13.15 11.72
CA THR A 78 22.00 -12.06 12.71
C THR A 78 21.31 -10.79 12.22
N ASN A 79 21.03 -10.63 10.92
CA ASN A 79 20.58 -9.35 10.38
C ASN A 79 19.19 -9.44 9.72
N TYR A 80 18.26 -8.61 10.21
CA TYR A 80 16.93 -8.41 9.63
C TYR A 80 16.96 -7.21 8.67
N GLN A 81 16.46 -7.43 7.46
CA GLN A 81 16.34 -6.39 6.44
C GLN A 81 14.89 -6.11 6.12
N SER A 82 14.61 -4.89 5.66
CA SER A 82 13.29 -4.54 5.14
C SER A 82 12.92 -5.47 3.99
N CYS A 83 11.68 -5.96 4.02
CA CYS A 83 11.13 -6.70 2.89
C CYS A 83 10.97 -5.75 1.69
N GLU A 84 11.57 -6.11 0.55
CA GLU A 84 11.56 -5.31 -0.68
C GLU A 84 10.20 -5.25 -1.42
N ASN A 85 9.12 -5.85 -0.87
CA ASN A 85 7.86 -6.07 -1.59
C ASN A 85 6.63 -5.36 -0.97
N PHE A 86 6.79 -4.17 -0.38
CA PHE A 86 5.64 -3.36 0.07
C PHE A 86 5.44 -2.06 -0.72
N SER A 87 6.27 -1.82 -1.73
CA SER A 87 6.26 -0.61 -2.55
C SER A 87 5.79 -0.82 -4.00
N VAL A 88 5.32 -2.01 -4.38
CA VAL A 88 4.73 -2.20 -5.72
C VAL A 88 3.23 -1.94 -5.63
N TRP A 89 2.85 -0.66 -5.73
CA TRP A 89 1.49 -0.21 -6.04
C TRP A 89 1.39 0.07 -7.53
#